data_AF-A0A2E0FEP1-F1
#
_entry.id   AF-A0A2E0FEP1-F1
#
_cell.length_a   1.000
_cell.length_b   1.000
_cell.length_c   1.000
_cell.angle_alpha   90.00
_cell.angle_beta   90.00
_cell.angle_gamma   90.00
#
_symmetry.space_group_name_H-M   'P 1'
#
loop_
_entity.id
_entity.type
_entity.pdbx_description
1 polymer ?
#
loop_
_entity_poly.entity_id
_entity_poly.type
_entity_poly.pdbx_seq_one_letter_code
_entity_poly.pdbx_strand_id
1 'polypeptide(L)'
;MEEKTVITDKSVLFALTEPTLHYIKVAPDREEYLKVWVKEPTWLEVDRAMNSLMKIDPRTQSVDLDLNAMNKYMVENFISKTEPSLSAIDLLRLSPYVGNQLKEILPNPMDLGEEESKKDE
;
A
#
# COMPACT_ATOMS: atom_id res chain seq x y z
N MET A 1 9.52 -37.13 1.32
CA MET A 1 9.73 -35.70 1.06
C MET A 1 9.25 -35.45 -0.35
N GLU A 2 8.25 -34.59 -0.55
CA GLU A 2 7.87 -34.19 -1.90
C GLU A 2 8.98 -33.34 -2.52
N GLU A 3 9.35 -33.66 -3.75
CA GLU A 3 10.33 -32.91 -4.52
C GLU A 3 9.67 -31.59 -4.94
N LYS A 4 10.20 -30.46 -4.46
CA LYS A 4 9.65 -29.13 -4.78
C LYS A 4 10.17 -28.69 -6.15
N THR A 5 9.27 -28.30 -7.04
CA THR A 5 9.64 -27.70 -8.33
C THR A 5 10.31 -26.34 -8.11
N VAL A 6 11.52 -26.18 -8.65
CA VAL A 6 12.24 -24.90 -8.63
C VAL A 6 11.80 -24.05 -9.81
N ILE A 7 11.42 -22.81 -9.55
CA ILE A 7 11.05 -21.84 -10.60
C ILE A 7 12.27 -21.52 -11.48
N THR A 8 12.07 -21.45 -12.80
CA THR A 8 13.13 -21.14 -13.77
C THR A 8 13.01 -19.74 -14.37
N ASP A 9 11.79 -19.23 -14.47
CA ASP A 9 11.53 -17.86 -14.88
C ASP A 9 11.68 -16.94 -13.66
N LYS A 10 12.61 -15.98 -13.71
CA LYS A 10 12.83 -15.04 -12.61
C LYS A 10 11.85 -13.87 -12.64
N SER A 11 11.21 -13.61 -13.78
CA SER A 11 10.29 -12.47 -13.90
C SER A 11 9.11 -12.57 -12.94
N VAL A 12 8.68 -13.80 -12.63
CA VAL A 12 7.61 -14.06 -11.66
C VAL A 12 7.98 -13.72 -10.21
N LEU A 13 9.25 -13.41 -9.93
CA LEU A 13 9.72 -13.01 -8.59
C LEU A 13 9.72 -11.49 -8.38
N PHE A 14 9.54 -10.71 -9.44
CA PHE A 14 9.64 -9.25 -9.38
C PHE A 14 8.25 -8.63 -9.29
N ALA A 15 8.14 -7.58 -8.48
CA ALA A 15 6.92 -6.77 -8.42
C ALA A 15 6.55 -6.28 -9.82
N LEU A 16 5.24 -6.24 -10.11
CA LEU A 16 4.71 -5.80 -11.39
C LEU A 16 5.27 -4.41 -11.75
N THR A 17 5.88 -4.35 -12.93
CA THR A 17 6.39 -3.08 -13.47
C THR A 17 5.28 -2.14 -13.89
N GLU A 18 4.12 -2.68 -14.25
CA GLU A 18 2.95 -1.92 -14.70
C GLU A 18 1.96 -1.69 -13.55
N PRO A 19 1.56 -0.43 -13.27
CA PRO A 19 0.55 -0.13 -12.28
C PRO A 19 -0.83 -0.71 -12.64
N THR A 20 -1.53 -1.25 -11.65
CA THR A 20 -2.90 -1.74 -11.79
C THR A 20 -3.89 -0.57 -11.78
N LEU A 21 -4.81 -0.54 -12.75
CA LEU A 21 -5.88 0.47 -12.81
C LEU A 21 -7.06 0.07 -11.92
N HIS A 22 -7.47 1.00 -11.06
CA HIS A 22 -8.66 0.92 -10.22
C HIS A 22 -9.61 2.08 -10.52
N TYR A 23 -10.91 1.83 -10.33
CA TYR A 23 -11.97 2.83 -10.43
C TYR A 23 -12.58 3.04 -9.06
N ILE A 24 -12.50 4.26 -8.55
CA ILE A 24 -13.07 4.64 -7.25
C ILE A 24 -14.31 5.47 -7.49
N LYS A 25 -15.44 5.07 -6.91
CA LYS A 25 -16.70 5.80 -7.05
C LYS A 25 -16.63 7.10 -6.26
N VAL A 26 -17.01 8.23 -6.86
CA VAL A 26 -16.89 9.54 -6.18
C VAL A 26 -18.02 9.82 -5.17
N ALA A 27 -19.18 9.20 -5.38
CA ALA A 27 -20.34 9.28 -4.48
C ALA A 27 -21.20 7.99 -4.56
N PRO A 28 -21.94 7.62 -3.50
CA PRO A 28 -22.75 6.39 -3.50
C PRO A 28 -23.80 6.34 -4.61
N ASP A 29 -24.38 7.48 -4.96
CA ASP A 29 -25.54 7.68 -5.82
C ASP A 29 -25.20 8.12 -7.26
N ARG A 30 -23.91 8.26 -7.60
CA ARG A 30 -23.47 8.74 -8.93
C ARG A 30 -22.60 7.73 -9.67
N GLU A 31 -22.76 7.63 -10.98
CA GLU A 31 -21.87 6.84 -11.86
C GLU A 31 -20.67 7.66 -12.35
N GLU A 32 -19.98 8.30 -11.41
CA GLU A 32 -18.77 9.08 -11.67
C GLU A 32 -17.61 8.42 -10.90
N TYR A 33 -16.45 8.30 -11.56
CA TYR A 33 -15.32 7.52 -11.05
C TYR A 33 -14.00 8.28 -11.18
N LEU A 34 -13.18 8.19 -10.14
CA LEU A 34 -11.77 8.54 -10.15
C LEU A 34 -10.97 7.31 -10.60
N LYS A 35 -10.17 7.43 -11.65
CA LYS A 35 -9.21 6.38 -12.01
C LYS A 35 -7.95 6.55 -11.18
N VAL A 36 -7.43 5.45 -10.65
CA VAL A 36 -6.20 5.40 -9.85
C VAL A 36 -5.33 4.26 -10.33
N TRP A 37 -4.04 4.53 -10.56
CA TRP A 37 -3.09 3.50 -10.97
C TRP A 37 -2.14 3.20 -9.81
N VAL A 38 -2.26 2.01 -9.22
CA VAL A 38 -1.51 1.58 -8.05
C VAL A 38 -0.36 0.64 -8.44
N LYS A 39 0.84 0.95 -7.99
CA LYS A 39 2.03 0.10 -8.15
C LYS A 39 2.06 -0.97 -7.09
N GLU A 40 2.51 -2.16 -7.48
CA GLU A 40 2.88 -3.20 -6.53
C GLU A 40 4.17 -2.79 -5.80
N PRO A 41 4.22 -2.86 -4.46
CA PRO A 41 5.41 -2.53 -3.71
C PRO A 41 6.48 -3.61 -3.89
N THR A 42 7.74 -3.20 -3.98
CA THR A 42 8.85 -4.14 -3.80
C THR A 42 9.03 -4.50 -2.32
N TRP A 43 9.64 -5.65 -2.03
CA TRP A 43 9.97 -6.06 -0.65
C TRP A 43 10.72 -4.98 0.14
N LEU A 44 11.65 -4.27 -0.51
CA LEU A 44 12.43 -3.20 0.12
C LEU A 44 11.58 -1.96 0.44
N GLU A 45 10.57 -1.64 -0.36
CA GLU A 45 9.67 -0.51 -0.10
C GLU A 45 8.72 -0.82 1.06
N VAL A 46 8.31 -2.08 1.20
CA VAL A 46 7.54 -2.54 2.37
C VAL A 46 8.36 -2.40 3.65
N ASP A 47 9.60 -2.91 3.65
CA ASP A 47 10.50 -2.81 4.81
C ASP A 47 10.78 -1.34 5.18
N ARG A 48 11.02 -0.47 4.19
CA ARG A 48 11.19 0.97 4.42
C ARG A 48 9.93 1.63 4.98
N ALA A 49 8.76 1.25 4.46
CA ALA A 49 7.49 1.73 4.98
C ALA A 49 7.39 1.35 6.47
N MET A 50 7.51 0.07 6.83
CA MET A 50 7.44 -0.38 8.22
C MET A 50 8.42 0.35 9.14
N ASN A 51 9.69 0.46 8.73
CA ASN A 51 10.71 1.19 9.49
C ASN A 51 10.40 2.68 9.66
N SER A 52 9.81 3.33 8.66
CA SER A 52 9.41 4.74 8.75
C SER A 52 8.22 4.98 9.69
N LEU A 53 7.43 3.94 9.96
CA LEU A 53 6.16 4.03 10.68
C LEU A 53 6.26 3.60 12.13
N MET A 54 7.22 2.73 12.45
CA MET A 54 7.53 2.35 13.83
C MET A 54 8.30 3.46 14.54
N LYS A 55 7.61 4.21 15.40
CA LYS A 55 8.26 5.07 16.38
C LYS A 55 8.48 4.27 17.66
N ILE A 56 9.73 3.89 17.90
CA ILE A 56 10.11 3.23 19.14
C ILE A 56 10.46 4.31 20.16
N ASP A 57 9.71 4.39 21.26
CA ASP A 57 10.11 5.20 22.40
C ASP A 57 11.23 4.45 23.16
N PRO A 58 12.46 4.95 23.18
CA PRO A 58 13.60 4.26 23.80
C PRO A 58 13.49 4.18 25.33
N ARG A 59 12.59 4.93 25.97
CA ARG A 59 12.40 4.96 27.43
C ARG A 59 11.33 3.99 27.92
N THR A 60 10.23 3.88 27.19
CA THR A 60 9.10 3.02 27.55
C THR A 60 9.08 1.71 26.76
N GLN A 61 9.91 1.59 25.73
CA GLN A 61 9.87 0.50 24.75
C GLN A 61 8.51 0.39 24.04
N SER A 62 7.69 1.46 24.04
CA SER A 62 6.43 1.47 23.31
C SER A 62 6.67 1.70 21.83
N VAL A 63 5.92 0.96 21.00
CA VAL A 63 5.87 1.15 19.55
C VAL A 63 4.61 1.97 19.24
N ASP A 64 4.80 3.19 18.77
CA ASP A 64 3.73 4.04 18.26
C ASP A 64 3.74 4.01 16.72
N LEU A 65 2.54 3.84 16.14
CA LEU A 65 2.33 3.84 14.69
C LEU A 65 1.84 5.21 14.23
N ASP A 66 2.60 5.87 13.37
CA ASP A 66 2.17 7.13 12.74
C ASP A 66 1.32 6.85 11.50
N LEU A 67 0.02 6.67 11.71
CA LEU A 67 -0.93 6.39 10.62
C LEU A 67 -1.00 7.52 9.58
N ASN A 68 -0.69 8.76 9.96
CA ASN A 68 -0.70 9.89 9.02
C ASN A 68 0.52 9.83 8.10
N ALA A 69 1.70 9.56 8.67
CA ALA A 69 2.91 9.31 7.89
C ALA A 69 2.74 8.11 6.95
N MET A 70 2.05 7.06 7.41
CA MET A 70 1.73 5.88 6.59
C MET A 70 0.89 6.25 5.38
N ASN A 71 -0.28 6.87 5.60
CA ASN A 71 -1.17 7.22 4.50
C ASN A 71 -0.49 8.13 3.47
N LYS A 72 0.34 9.07 3.94
CA LYS A 72 1.12 9.95 3.07
C LYS A 72 2.16 9.18 2.25
N TYR A 73 2.97 8.34 2.90
CA TYR A 73 3.95 7.50 2.24
C TYR A 73 3.30 6.62 1.17
N MET A 74 2.15 6.02 1.51
CA MET A 74 1.42 5.13 0.62
C MET A 74 0.97 5.84 -0.66
N VAL A 75 0.34 7.00 -0.51
CA VAL A 75 -0.12 7.83 -1.61
C VAL A 75 1.04 8.31 -2.48
N GLU A 76 2.15 8.71 -1.88
CA GLU A 76 3.29 9.28 -2.61
C GLU A 76 4.09 8.22 -3.40
N ASN A 77 4.19 7.00 -2.88
CA ASN A 77 5.07 5.98 -3.47
C ASN A 77 4.31 5.00 -4.37
N PHE A 78 3.07 4.64 -4.02
CA PHE A 78 2.34 3.57 -4.70
C PHE A 78 1.26 4.07 -5.66
N ILE A 79 0.82 5.33 -5.57
CA ILE A 79 -0.06 5.90 -6.60
C ILE A 79 0.80 6.51 -7.69
N SER A 80 0.79 5.89 -8.87
CA SER A 80 1.56 6.36 -10.03
C SER A 80 0.91 7.57 -10.72
N LYS A 81 -0.41 7.57 -10.86
CA LYS A 81 -1.21 8.65 -11.46
C LYS A 81 -2.69 8.49 -11.14
N THR A 82 -3.43 9.54 -11.42
CA THR A 82 -4.89 9.59 -11.31
C THR A 82 -5.52 10.30 -12.50
N GLU A 83 -6.80 10.01 -12.76
CA GLU A 83 -7.61 10.73 -13.75
C GLU A 83 -9.00 11.01 -13.14
N PRO A 84 -9.36 12.30 -12.89
CA PRO A 84 -8.56 13.51 -13.11
C PRO A 84 -7.25 13.53 -12.32
N SER A 85 -6.26 14.29 -12.80
CA SER A 85 -4.94 14.38 -12.17
C SER A 85 -5.04 15.09 -10.82
N LEU A 86 -4.70 14.37 -9.75
CA LEU A 86 -4.68 14.83 -8.37
C LEU A 86 -3.24 14.81 -7.84
N SER A 87 -2.86 15.85 -7.09
CA SER A 87 -1.60 15.83 -6.33
C SER A 87 -1.71 14.92 -5.11
N ALA A 88 -0.58 14.55 -4.49
CA ALA A 88 -0.58 13.82 -3.23
C ALA A 88 -1.37 14.54 -2.13
N ILE A 89 -1.31 15.89 -2.09
CA ILE A 89 -2.07 16.70 -1.14
C ILE A 89 -3.58 16.60 -1.42
N ASP A 90 -3.99 16.60 -2.69
CA ASP A 90 -5.40 16.45 -3.06
C ASP A 90 -5.93 15.07 -2.65
N LEU A 91 -5.12 14.03 -2.84
CA LEU A 91 -5.45 12.65 -2.45
C LEU A 91 -5.63 12.51 -0.93
N LEU A 92 -4.81 13.19 -0.13
CA LEU A 92 -4.97 13.23 1.33
C LEU A 92 -6.21 14.02 1.80
N ARG A 93 -6.82 14.82 0.92
CA ARG A 93 -8.00 15.64 1.21
C ARG A 93 -9.28 15.08 0.60
N LEU A 94 -9.23 13.87 0.06
CA LEU A 94 -10.42 13.19 -0.45
C LEU A 94 -11.50 13.07 0.63
N SER A 95 -12.75 13.00 0.18
CA SER A 95 -13.86 12.74 1.10
C SER A 95 -13.67 11.38 1.79
N PRO A 96 -14.22 11.17 3.00
CA PRO A 96 -14.11 9.88 3.68
C PRO A 96 -14.61 8.70 2.83
N TYR A 97 -15.66 8.92 2.02
CA TYR A 97 -16.20 7.91 1.12
C TYR A 97 -15.19 7.44 0.06
N VAL A 98 -14.50 8.38 -0.59
CA VAL A 98 -13.49 8.06 -1.61
C VAL A 98 -12.21 7.55 -0.94
N GLY A 99 -11.81 8.16 0.18
CA GLY A 99 -10.62 7.78 0.94
C GLY A 99 -10.67 6.35 1.48
N ASN A 100 -11.85 5.87 1.91
CA ASN A 100 -12.00 4.49 2.37
C ASN A 100 -11.81 3.49 1.24
N GLN A 101 -12.41 3.73 0.07
CA GLN A 101 -12.18 2.90 -1.13
C GLN A 101 -10.70 2.95 -1.57
N LEU A 102 -10.05 4.11 -1.46
CA LEU A 102 -8.63 4.25 -1.79
C LEU A 102 -7.76 3.38 -0.87
N LYS A 103 -8.07 3.31 0.43
CA LYS A 103 -7.33 2.46 1.38
C LYS A 103 -7.45 0.97 1.08
N GLU A 104 -8.59 0.53 0.53
CA GLU A 104 -8.81 -0.88 0.17
C GLU A 104 -7.97 -1.33 -1.03
N ILE A 105 -7.63 -0.41 -1.93
CA ILE A 105 -6.81 -0.71 -3.11
C ILE A 105 -5.32 -0.43 -2.92
N LEU A 106 -4.96 0.33 -1.88
CA LEU A 106 -3.57 0.60 -1.54
C LEU A 106 -2.97 -0.62 -0.82
N PRO A 107 -1.69 -0.93 -1.05
CA PRO A 107 -1.02 -1.97 -0.28
C PRO A 107 -1.09 -1.65 1.23
N ASN A 108 -1.23 -2.65 2.08
CA ASN A 108 -1.16 -2.42 3.53
C ASN A 108 0.19 -2.92 4.05
N PRO A 109 1.11 -2.02 4.47
CA PRO A 109 2.41 -2.43 5.00
C PRO A 109 2.31 -3.33 6.23
N MET A 110 1.22 -3.23 7.00
CA MET A 110 1.02 -4.04 8.20
C MET A 110 0.62 -5.48 7.86
N ASP A 111 -0.24 -5.66 6.86
CA ASP A 111 -0.66 -7.01 6.42
C ASP A 111 0.52 -7.80 5.84
N LEU A 112 1.49 -7.08 5.24
CA LEU A 112 2.70 -7.67 4.67
C LEU A 112 3.72 -8.12 5.74
N GLY A 113 3.67 -7.53 6.94
CA GLY A 113 4.53 -7.91 8.08
C GLY A 113 3.94 -8.99 8.99
N GLU A 114 2.60 -9.12 9.05
CA GLU A 114 1.93 -10.14 9.87
C GLU A 114 2.14 -11.59 9.36
N GLU A 115 2.48 -11.77 8.08
CA GLU A 115 2.81 -13.11 7.55
C GLU A 115 4.15 -13.65 8.08
N GLU A 116 5.08 -12.79 8.52
CA GLU A 116 6.34 -13.24 9.12
C GLU A 116 6.16 -13.73 10.56
N SER A 117 5.20 -13.18 11.31
CA SER A 117 4.98 -13.50 12.73
C SER A 117 4.15 -14.78 12.97
N LYS A 118 3.45 -15.29 11.95
CA LYS A 118 2.66 -16.55 12.04
C LYS A 118 3.45 -17.82 11.71
N LYS A 119 4.75 -17.73 11.42
CA LYS A 119 5.60 -18.91 11.15
C LYS A 119 6.41 -19.41 12.35
N ASP A 120 6.33 -18.72 13.48
CA ASP A 120 7.11 -19.02 14.69
C ASP A 120 6.29 -19.68 15.82
N GLU A 121 5.09 -20.22 15.54
CA GLU A 121 4.28 -21.00 16.50
C GLU A 121 4.16 -22.49 16.12
#